data_AF-A0A078J0R3-F1
#
_entry.id   AF-A0A078J0R3-F1
#
_cell.length_a   1.000
_cell.length_b   1.000
_cell.length_c   1.000
_cell.angle_alpha   90.00
_cell.angle_beta   90.00
_cell.angle_gamma   90.00
#
_symmetry.space_group_name_H-M   'P 1'
#
loop_
_entity.id
_entity.type
_entity.pdbx_description
1 polymer ?
#
loop_
_entity_poly.entity_id
_entity_poly.type
_entity_poly.pdbx_seq_one_letter_code
_entity_poly.pdbx_strand_id
1 'polypeptide(L)'
;MGSIDATELGSEKKPNPGKATILAIGKAFPQQLVMQEYLVDGYFKTTNCDDPELKQKLTRLCNTTTVKTRYVVMSEEILNKYPELAIEGGSTVKQRLDICNDAVTEMAVEASRACIKNWGRSISDITHLVYVSSSEARLPSGDLFLAKGLGLSPETHRVLLYFVGCSGGVAGLRVAKDIAENNPGSRVLLATSETTVIGFKPPSADRPYDLVGVALFGDGAGAMIIGSDPDPILEKPLFELHTAIQNFLPDTEKTIDGKLTEQGINFTLSRELPQIIEDNVESFCKKLIGKAGLAHIDYNQMFWAVHPGGPAILNRMEKRLNLSPEKLSPSRRALMDYGNASSNSIVYVLEYMLEESRKARNMNEGGNEWGLILAFGPGVTFEGIVARNLDV
;
A
#
# COMPACT_ATOMS: atom_id res chain seq x y z
N MET A 1 39.73 -42.64 5.71
CA MET A 1 38.29 -42.44 5.98
C MET A 1 38.16 -41.15 6.75
N GLY A 2 37.37 -40.22 6.25
CA GLY A 2 37.25 -38.86 6.77
C GLY A 2 37.00 -37.90 5.62
N SER A 3 35.89 -38.09 4.92
CA SER A 3 35.38 -37.16 3.93
C SER A 3 35.01 -35.87 4.62
N ILE A 4 35.58 -34.78 4.12
CA ILE A 4 35.20 -33.41 4.44
C ILE A 4 33.87 -33.18 3.71
N ASP A 5 32.77 -33.12 4.46
CA ASP A 5 31.48 -32.74 3.90
C ASP A 5 31.51 -31.25 3.56
N ALA A 6 31.69 -30.98 2.27
CA ALA A 6 31.41 -29.70 1.66
C ALA A 6 29.97 -29.72 1.16
N THR A 7 29.02 -29.18 1.93
CA THR A 7 27.74 -28.62 1.47
C THR A 7 26.99 -27.98 2.65
N GLU A 8 27.38 -26.77 3.04
CA GLU A 8 26.43 -25.79 3.61
C GLU A 8 26.31 -24.65 2.58
N LEU A 9 25.62 -24.94 1.47
CA LEU A 9 24.93 -23.88 0.73
C LEU A 9 23.66 -23.57 1.53
N GLY A 10 23.47 -22.29 1.88
CA GLY A 10 22.49 -21.81 2.87
C GLY A 10 21.12 -22.49 2.78
N SER A 11 20.67 -23.09 3.88
CA SER A 11 19.35 -23.69 3.96
C SER A 11 18.27 -22.60 3.83
N GLU A 12 17.47 -22.64 2.77
CA GLU A 12 16.29 -21.78 2.64
C GLU A 12 15.39 -21.95 3.88
N LYS A 13 15.02 -20.83 4.51
CA LYS A 13 14.18 -20.85 5.70
C LYS A 13 12.80 -21.38 5.33
N LYS A 14 12.37 -22.45 5.99
CA LYS A 14 11.07 -23.07 5.75
C LYS A 14 9.97 -22.34 6.55
N PRO A 15 8.79 -22.13 5.96
CA PRO A 15 7.64 -21.64 6.69
C PRO A 15 7.15 -22.68 7.71
N ASN A 16 6.53 -22.19 8.78
CA ASN A 16 5.86 -23.04 9.74
C ASN A 16 4.61 -23.70 9.12
N PRO A 17 4.34 -25.00 9.36
CA PRO A 17 3.15 -25.67 8.82
C PRO A 17 1.85 -24.93 9.16
N GLY A 18 0.97 -24.82 8.16
CA GLY A 18 -0.31 -24.14 8.26
C GLY A 18 -0.26 -22.62 8.37
N LYS A 19 0.92 -21.99 8.44
CA LYS A 19 1.03 -20.52 8.46
C LYS A 19 0.88 -19.93 7.06
N ALA A 20 0.15 -18.82 6.97
CA ALA A 20 0.01 -18.09 5.72
C ALA A 20 1.35 -17.46 5.31
N THR A 21 1.65 -17.52 4.02
CA THR A 21 2.84 -16.93 3.42
C THR A 21 2.47 -16.08 2.22
N ILE A 22 3.22 -15.01 1.97
CA ILE A 22 3.19 -14.28 0.71
C ILE A 22 4.05 -15.07 -0.29
N LEU A 23 3.46 -15.53 -1.39
CA LEU A 23 4.09 -16.36 -2.41
C LEU A 23 4.55 -15.56 -3.63
N ALA A 24 3.87 -14.46 -3.93
CA ALA A 24 4.21 -13.59 -5.05
C ALA A 24 3.71 -12.18 -4.81
N ILE A 25 4.33 -11.23 -5.50
CA ILE A 25 3.99 -9.80 -5.49
C ILE A 25 3.94 -9.30 -6.94
N GLY A 26 3.00 -8.41 -7.24
CA GLY A 26 2.91 -7.68 -8.50
C GLY A 26 2.41 -6.26 -8.27
N LYS A 27 2.68 -5.39 -9.24
CA LYS A 27 2.25 -3.98 -9.24
C LYS A 27 1.95 -3.52 -10.66
N ALA A 28 1.12 -2.50 -10.77
CA ALA A 28 0.82 -1.81 -12.02
C ALA A 28 0.51 -0.34 -11.76
N PHE A 29 0.64 0.47 -12.80
CA PHE A 29 0.51 1.92 -12.74
C PHE A 29 -0.20 2.44 -13.99
N PRO A 30 -0.90 3.57 -13.91
CA PRO A 30 -1.41 4.23 -15.10
C PRO A 30 -0.25 4.76 -15.96
N GLN A 31 -0.52 5.09 -17.22
CA GLN A 31 0.53 5.46 -18.18
C GLN A 31 1.23 6.78 -17.86
N GLN A 32 0.54 7.74 -17.23
CA GLN A 32 1.08 9.07 -17.03
C GLN A 32 1.97 9.12 -15.78
N LEU A 33 3.25 9.41 -16.00
CA LEU A 33 4.25 9.71 -14.97
C LEU A 33 4.41 11.21 -14.81
N VAL A 34 4.31 11.71 -13.59
CA VAL A 34 4.53 13.11 -13.22
C VAL A 34 5.79 13.20 -12.37
N MET A 35 6.77 13.96 -12.84
CA MET A 35 7.93 14.35 -12.04
C MET A 35 7.51 15.43 -11.05
N GLN A 36 7.88 15.29 -9.77
CA GLN A 36 7.48 16.21 -8.71
C GLN A 36 7.91 17.66 -8.98
N GLU A 37 9.04 17.84 -9.67
CA GLU A 37 9.55 19.16 -10.08
C GLU A 37 8.64 19.90 -11.05
N TYR A 38 7.87 19.19 -11.88
CA TYR A 38 6.92 19.77 -12.84
C TYR A 38 5.48 19.81 -12.34
N LEU A 39 5.21 19.24 -11.16
CA LEU A 39 3.86 19.15 -10.60
C LEU A 39 3.23 20.54 -10.45
N VAL A 40 3.96 21.48 -9.86
CA VAL A 40 3.39 22.79 -9.49
C VAL A 40 2.91 23.53 -10.72
N ASP A 41 3.76 23.64 -11.74
CA ASP A 41 3.40 24.35 -12.97
C ASP A 41 2.30 23.62 -13.74
N GLY A 42 2.38 22.29 -13.83
CA GLY A 42 1.35 21.48 -14.49
C GLY A 42 -0.01 21.59 -13.81
N TYR A 43 -0.05 21.50 -12.48
CA TYR A 43 -1.28 21.55 -11.70
C TYR A 43 -1.96 22.92 -11.80
N PHE A 44 -1.23 24.02 -11.61
CA PHE A 44 -1.81 25.36 -11.71
C PHE A 44 -2.24 25.72 -13.13
N LYS A 45 -1.49 25.28 -14.14
CA LYS A 45 -1.86 25.43 -15.55
C LYS A 45 -3.17 24.68 -15.87
N THR A 46 -3.26 23.41 -15.47
CA THR A 46 -4.41 22.56 -15.79
C THR A 46 -5.68 22.94 -15.03
N THR A 47 -5.57 23.53 -13.84
CA THR A 47 -6.73 24.02 -13.07
C THR A 47 -7.05 25.50 -13.32
N ASN A 48 -6.37 26.15 -14.27
CA ASN A 48 -6.54 27.57 -14.58
C ASN A 48 -6.55 28.49 -13.34
N CYS A 49 -5.62 28.26 -12.42
CA CYS A 49 -5.49 29.01 -11.18
C CYS A 49 -4.19 29.82 -11.22
N ASP A 50 -4.26 31.12 -10.92
CA ASP A 50 -3.10 32.02 -10.86
C ASP A 50 -3.00 32.67 -9.47
N ASP A 51 -2.93 31.84 -8.43
CA ASP A 51 -2.72 32.26 -7.04
C ASP A 51 -1.25 32.06 -6.65
N PRO A 52 -0.45 33.14 -6.50
CA PRO A 52 0.97 33.04 -6.17
C PRO A 52 1.24 32.43 -4.78
N GLU A 53 0.35 32.63 -3.81
CA GLU A 53 0.53 32.14 -2.45
C GLU A 53 0.32 30.62 -2.39
N LEU A 54 -0.75 30.14 -3.03
CA LEU A 54 -1.00 28.70 -3.16
C LEU A 54 0.11 28.03 -3.98
N LYS A 55 0.57 28.68 -5.05
CA LYS A 55 1.68 28.16 -5.86
C LYS A 55 2.95 28.02 -5.04
N GLN A 56 3.34 29.06 -4.30
CA GLN A 56 4.50 29.03 -3.42
C GLN A 56 4.36 27.96 -2.33
N LYS A 57 3.16 27.80 -1.75
CA LYS A 57 2.89 26.77 -0.75
C LYS A 57 3.07 25.37 -1.33
N LEU A 58 2.51 25.08 -2.51
CA LEU A 58 2.67 23.78 -3.16
C LEU A 58 4.13 23.50 -3.50
N THR A 59 4.90 24.50 -3.97
CA THR A 59 6.35 24.36 -4.19
C THR A 59 7.08 23.94 -2.92
N ARG A 60 6.79 24.58 -1.78
CA ARG A 60 7.39 24.22 -0.48
C ARG A 60 7.02 22.79 -0.07
N LEU A 61 5.76 22.39 -0.28
CA LEU A 61 5.31 21.03 0.01
C LEU A 61 6.05 20.01 -0.87
N CYS A 62 6.11 20.22 -2.18
CA CYS A 62 6.83 19.34 -3.10
C CYS A 62 8.27 19.10 -2.66
N ASN A 63 8.99 20.16 -2.26
CA ASN A 63 10.38 20.08 -1.80
C ASN A 63 10.55 19.31 -0.48
N THR A 64 9.53 19.28 0.38
CA THR A 64 9.59 18.64 1.71
C THR A 64 9.01 17.24 1.75
N THR A 65 8.21 16.87 0.75
CA THR A 65 7.57 15.54 0.66
C THR A 65 8.53 14.40 0.37
N THR A 66 9.73 14.67 -0.13
CA THR A 66 10.72 13.69 -0.63
C THR A 66 10.30 12.88 -1.87
N VAL A 67 9.05 13.03 -2.31
CA VAL A 67 8.53 12.42 -3.53
C VAL A 67 9.27 12.98 -4.74
N LYS A 68 9.73 12.11 -5.64
CA LYS A 68 10.37 12.47 -6.91
C LYS A 68 9.45 12.24 -8.09
N THR A 69 8.72 11.13 -8.07
CA THR A 69 7.84 10.73 -9.16
C THR A 69 6.53 10.16 -8.64
N ARG A 70 5.47 10.32 -9.42
CA ARG A 70 4.16 9.70 -9.18
C ARG A 70 3.48 9.35 -10.47
N TYR A 71 2.76 8.25 -10.47
CA TYR A 71 1.85 7.92 -11.56
C TYR A 71 0.47 8.47 -11.25
N VAL A 72 -0.25 8.95 -12.25
CA VAL A 72 -1.60 9.50 -12.10
C VAL A 72 -2.49 9.08 -13.26
N VAL A 73 -3.76 8.84 -12.98
CA VAL A 73 -4.78 8.66 -14.02
C VAL A 73 -5.18 10.01 -14.60
N MET A 74 -5.26 11.04 -13.75
CA MET A 74 -5.66 12.39 -14.17
C MET A 74 -4.71 12.97 -15.22
N SER A 75 -5.26 13.40 -16.35
CA SER A 75 -4.53 13.90 -17.51
C SER A 75 -5.19 15.15 -18.11
N GLU A 76 -4.45 15.88 -18.95
CA GLU A 76 -5.01 17.00 -19.71
C GLU A 76 -6.13 16.53 -20.65
N GLU A 77 -6.03 15.32 -21.21
CA GLU A 77 -7.10 14.72 -22.03
C GLU A 77 -8.39 14.51 -21.23
N ILE A 78 -8.28 13.99 -20.00
CA ILE A 78 -9.43 13.81 -19.11
C ILE A 78 -10.06 15.16 -18.75
N LEU A 79 -9.25 16.17 -18.44
CA LEU A 79 -9.74 17.51 -18.11
C LEU A 79 -10.36 18.22 -19.33
N ASN A 80 -9.88 17.97 -20.54
CA ASN A 80 -10.51 18.47 -21.77
C ASN A 80 -11.86 17.80 -22.04
N LYS A 81 -12.00 16.52 -21.69
CA LYS A 81 -13.26 15.77 -21.81
C LYS A 81 -14.26 16.12 -20.71
N TYR A 82 -13.78 16.39 -19.50
CA TYR A 82 -14.57 16.72 -18.30
C TYR A 82 -14.07 18.01 -17.65
N PRO A 83 -14.23 19.18 -18.31
CA PRO A 83 -13.70 20.46 -17.83
C PRO A 83 -14.27 20.88 -16.48
N GLU A 84 -15.46 20.39 -16.11
CA GLU A 84 -16.06 20.60 -14.79
C GLU A 84 -15.20 20.09 -13.63
N LEU A 85 -14.28 19.14 -13.84
CA LEU A 85 -13.38 18.62 -12.81
C LEU A 85 -12.30 19.64 -12.40
N ALA A 86 -11.99 20.60 -13.28
CA ALA A 86 -11.07 21.70 -13.01
C ALA A 86 -11.74 22.90 -12.32
N ILE A 87 -13.07 22.87 -12.16
CA ILE A 87 -13.87 23.98 -11.63
C ILE A 87 -14.37 23.62 -10.24
N GLU A 88 -14.29 24.58 -9.32
CA GLU A 88 -14.75 24.40 -7.95
C GLU A 88 -16.28 24.50 -7.83
N GLY A 89 -16.86 23.74 -6.90
CA GLY A 89 -18.24 23.93 -6.44
C GLY A 89 -19.31 23.15 -7.21
N GLY A 90 -18.95 22.54 -8.35
CA GLY A 90 -19.85 21.73 -9.16
C GLY A 90 -19.99 20.27 -8.70
N SER A 91 -21.16 19.67 -8.95
CA SER A 91 -21.37 18.22 -8.78
C SER A 91 -20.62 17.47 -9.88
N THR A 92 -19.68 16.62 -9.48
CA THR A 92 -18.72 15.93 -10.36
C THR A 92 -18.54 14.45 -10.03
N VAL A 93 -19.24 13.93 -9.02
CA VAL A 93 -19.11 12.54 -8.55
C VAL A 93 -19.39 11.53 -9.65
N LYS A 94 -20.34 11.81 -10.56
CA LYS A 94 -20.66 10.92 -11.68
C LYS A 94 -19.45 10.74 -12.60
N GLN A 95 -18.91 11.84 -13.12
CA GLN A 95 -17.76 11.84 -14.03
C GLN A 95 -16.54 11.19 -13.38
N ARG A 96 -16.31 11.48 -12.10
CA ARG A 96 -15.22 10.86 -11.34
C ARG A 96 -15.38 9.36 -11.26
N LEU A 97 -16.57 8.87 -10.94
CA LEU A 97 -16.84 7.43 -10.88
C LEU A 97 -16.73 6.77 -12.26
N ASP A 98 -17.17 7.43 -13.33
CA ASP A 98 -17.01 6.93 -14.70
C ASP A 98 -15.52 6.72 -15.04
N ILE A 99 -14.63 7.62 -14.60
CA ILE A 99 -13.18 7.48 -14.79
C ILE A 99 -12.59 6.44 -13.83
N CYS A 100 -12.87 6.57 -12.54
CA CYS A 100 -12.23 5.78 -11.50
C CYS A 100 -12.56 4.30 -11.62
N ASN A 101 -13.83 3.96 -11.86
CA ASN A 101 -14.28 2.57 -11.89
C ASN A 101 -13.53 1.77 -12.97
N ASP A 102 -13.29 2.36 -14.14
CA ASP A 102 -12.55 1.72 -15.21
C ASP A 102 -11.05 1.67 -14.86
N ALA A 103 -10.46 2.79 -14.46
CA ALA A 103 -9.04 2.89 -14.14
C ALA A 103 -8.59 1.92 -13.03
N VAL A 104 -9.34 1.82 -11.92
CA VAL A 104 -8.99 0.89 -10.83
C VAL A 104 -9.16 -0.57 -11.23
N THR A 105 -10.09 -0.87 -12.15
CA THR A 105 -10.25 -2.23 -12.67
C THR A 105 -9.05 -2.62 -13.52
N GLU A 106 -8.68 -1.76 -14.46
CA GLU A 106 -7.56 -2.01 -15.39
C GLU A 106 -6.25 -2.19 -14.63
N MET A 107 -5.92 -1.25 -13.73
CA MET A 107 -4.71 -1.34 -12.91
C MET A 107 -4.71 -2.59 -12.02
N ALA A 108 -5.85 -2.93 -11.39
CA ALA A 108 -5.94 -4.14 -10.56
C ALA A 108 -5.73 -5.43 -11.37
N VAL A 109 -6.29 -5.50 -12.59
CA VAL A 109 -6.10 -6.63 -13.50
C VAL A 109 -4.62 -6.74 -13.90
N GLU A 110 -3.98 -5.64 -14.26
CA GLU A 110 -2.56 -5.63 -14.64
C GLU A 110 -1.64 -6.04 -13.49
N ALA A 111 -1.84 -5.47 -12.30
CA ALA A 111 -1.05 -5.80 -11.11
C ALA A 111 -1.22 -7.28 -10.75
N SER A 112 -2.46 -7.79 -10.81
CA SER A 112 -2.78 -9.19 -10.54
C SER A 112 -2.16 -10.12 -11.58
N ARG A 113 -2.18 -9.77 -12.87
CA ARG A 113 -1.50 -10.54 -13.94
C ARG A 113 0.00 -10.59 -13.72
N ALA A 114 0.62 -9.47 -13.34
CA ALA A 114 2.04 -9.44 -12.98
C ALA A 114 2.34 -10.32 -11.76
N CYS A 115 1.49 -10.28 -10.74
CA CYS A 115 1.62 -11.11 -9.54
C CYS A 115 1.49 -12.61 -9.86
N ILE A 116 0.47 -13.01 -10.65
CA ILE A 116 0.26 -14.40 -11.08
C ILE A 116 1.41 -14.90 -11.93
N LYS A 117 1.94 -14.06 -12.83
CA LYS A 117 3.13 -14.39 -13.61
C LYS A 117 4.35 -14.64 -12.70
N ASN A 118 4.54 -13.82 -11.68
CA ASN A 118 5.62 -13.98 -10.71
C ASN A 118 5.41 -15.21 -9.80
N TRP A 119 4.17 -15.59 -9.53
CA TRP A 119 3.82 -16.80 -8.79
C TRP A 119 4.12 -18.08 -9.58
N GLY A 120 3.98 -18.04 -10.91
CA GLY A 120 4.35 -19.15 -11.79
C GLY A 120 3.36 -20.31 -11.83
N ARG A 121 2.19 -20.19 -11.20
CA ARG A 121 1.10 -21.18 -11.21
C ARG A 121 -0.08 -20.76 -12.08
N SER A 122 -0.99 -21.71 -12.30
CA SER A 122 -2.20 -21.46 -13.08
C SER A 122 -3.15 -20.53 -12.33
N ILE A 123 -3.80 -19.63 -13.07
CA ILE A 123 -4.84 -18.77 -12.52
C ILE A 123 -6.04 -19.56 -11.97
N SER A 124 -6.27 -20.79 -12.48
CA SER A 124 -7.30 -21.71 -11.99
C SER A 124 -7.07 -22.16 -10.55
N ASP A 125 -5.84 -22.04 -10.05
CA ASP A 125 -5.48 -22.44 -8.69
C ASP A 125 -5.90 -21.36 -7.66
N ILE A 126 -6.34 -20.18 -8.11
CA ILE A 126 -6.84 -19.11 -7.23
C ILE A 126 -8.26 -19.42 -6.76
N THR A 127 -8.37 -19.63 -5.45
CA THR A 127 -9.63 -19.99 -4.78
C THR A 127 -10.38 -18.78 -4.23
N HIS A 128 -9.67 -17.74 -3.82
CA HIS A 128 -10.24 -16.57 -3.16
C HIS A 128 -9.66 -15.27 -3.74
N LEU A 129 -10.47 -14.22 -3.73
CA LEU A 129 -10.08 -12.85 -4.05
C LEU A 129 -10.42 -11.92 -2.89
N VAL A 130 -9.42 -11.24 -2.34
CA VAL A 130 -9.60 -10.09 -1.46
C VAL A 130 -9.28 -8.85 -2.27
N TYR A 131 -10.27 -7.97 -2.47
CA TYR A 131 -10.08 -6.73 -3.23
C TYR A 131 -10.26 -5.51 -2.34
N VAL A 132 -9.33 -4.57 -2.42
CA VAL A 132 -9.31 -3.33 -1.63
C VAL A 132 -9.28 -2.13 -2.56
N SER A 133 -10.25 -1.23 -2.39
CA SER A 133 -10.23 0.08 -3.05
C SER A 133 -11.04 1.10 -2.25
N SER A 134 -10.59 2.34 -2.26
CA SER A 134 -11.32 3.51 -1.77
C SER A 134 -11.66 4.49 -2.89
N SER A 135 -11.42 4.09 -4.14
CA SER A 135 -11.52 4.99 -5.31
C SER A 135 -12.68 4.67 -6.26
N GLU A 136 -13.50 3.66 -5.97
CA GLU A 136 -14.72 3.36 -6.74
C GLU A 136 -15.99 3.54 -5.88
N ALA A 137 -17.16 3.51 -6.54
CA ALA A 137 -18.47 3.30 -5.91
C ALA A 137 -19.45 2.69 -6.91
N ARG A 138 -19.65 1.37 -6.88
CA ARG A 138 -20.56 0.66 -7.81
C ARG A 138 -21.10 -0.67 -7.27
N LEU A 139 -22.26 -1.08 -7.78
CA LEU A 139 -22.88 -2.39 -7.57
C LEU A 139 -23.34 -2.95 -8.94
N PRO A 140 -22.78 -4.07 -9.44
CA PRO A 140 -21.74 -4.91 -8.83
C PRO A 140 -20.43 -4.16 -8.54
N SER A 141 -19.69 -4.62 -7.54
CA SER A 141 -18.45 -4.00 -7.07
C SER A 141 -17.21 -4.47 -7.86
N GLY A 142 -16.09 -3.76 -7.70
CA GLY A 142 -14.88 -3.99 -8.48
C GLY A 142 -14.24 -5.36 -8.30
N ASP A 143 -14.50 -6.07 -7.20
CA ASP A 143 -14.06 -7.45 -7.00
C ASP A 143 -14.60 -8.40 -8.08
N LEU A 144 -15.86 -8.21 -8.50
CA LEU A 144 -16.45 -9.01 -9.58
C LEU A 144 -15.85 -8.65 -10.93
N PHE A 145 -15.65 -7.35 -11.20
CA PHE A 145 -15.05 -6.88 -12.46
C PHE A 145 -13.60 -7.34 -12.59
N LEU A 146 -12.84 -7.31 -11.50
CA LEU A 146 -11.49 -7.85 -11.42
C LEU A 146 -11.49 -9.36 -11.67
N ALA A 147 -12.33 -10.12 -10.97
CA ALA A 147 -12.44 -11.57 -11.15
C ALA A 147 -12.77 -11.93 -12.61
N LYS A 148 -13.72 -11.23 -13.22
CA LYS A 148 -14.09 -11.40 -14.63
C LYS A 148 -12.96 -10.99 -15.58
N GLY A 149 -12.29 -9.86 -15.34
CA GLY A 149 -11.19 -9.36 -16.17
C GLY A 149 -9.93 -10.24 -16.12
N LEU A 150 -9.76 -10.98 -15.04
CA LEU A 150 -8.74 -12.01 -14.90
C LEU A 150 -9.15 -13.35 -15.51
N GLY A 151 -10.46 -13.64 -15.58
CA GLY A 151 -10.96 -14.96 -15.95
C GLY A 151 -10.87 -15.97 -14.81
N LEU A 152 -11.07 -15.52 -13.57
CA LEU A 152 -11.15 -16.40 -12.41
C LEU A 152 -12.37 -17.33 -12.51
N SER A 153 -12.32 -18.43 -11.77
CA SER A 153 -13.46 -19.35 -11.66
C SER A 153 -14.72 -18.60 -11.18
N PRO A 154 -15.92 -18.90 -11.74
CA PRO A 154 -17.18 -18.42 -11.17
C PRO A 154 -17.40 -18.82 -9.70
N GLU A 155 -16.69 -19.86 -9.24
CA GLU A 155 -16.71 -20.34 -7.85
C GLU A 155 -15.73 -19.60 -6.92
N THR A 156 -14.90 -18.69 -7.45
CA THR A 156 -13.96 -17.92 -6.63
C THR A 156 -14.71 -17.11 -5.57
N HIS A 157 -14.38 -17.34 -4.31
CA HIS A 157 -14.94 -16.59 -3.18
C HIS A 157 -14.34 -15.19 -3.13
N ARG A 158 -15.17 -14.16 -2.99
CA ARG A 158 -14.71 -12.76 -3.04
C ARG A 158 -15.02 -12.01 -1.75
N VAL A 159 -14.06 -11.22 -1.29
CA VAL A 159 -14.20 -10.29 -0.17
C VAL A 159 -13.80 -8.90 -0.66
N LEU A 160 -14.73 -7.95 -0.57
CA LEU A 160 -14.49 -6.55 -0.88
C LEU A 160 -14.23 -5.77 0.41
N LEU A 161 -13.13 -5.02 0.45
CA LEU A 161 -12.82 -4.06 1.50
C LEU A 161 -12.89 -2.65 0.92
N TYR A 162 -14.02 -1.99 1.16
CA TYR A 162 -14.33 -0.67 0.61
C TYR A 162 -14.06 0.47 1.60
N PHE A 163 -13.56 1.60 1.12
CA PHE A 163 -13.33 2.83 1.91
C PHE A 163 -12.48 2.60 3.18
N VAL A 164 -11.53 1.67 3.12
CA VAL A 164 -10.59 1.44 4.24
C VAL A 164 -9.45 2.47 4.25
N GLY A 165 -9.16 3.09 3.10
CA GLY A 165 -8.08 4.05 2.94
C GLY A 165 -6.68 3.42 3.08
N CYS A 166 -5.73 4.22 3.55
CA CYS A 166 -4.30 3.87 3.57
C CYS A 166 -3.94 2.61 4.37
N SER A 167 -4.74 2.22 5.38
CA SER A 167 -4.55 0.97 6.12
C SER A 167 -5.00 -0.28 5.36
N GLY A 168 -5.73 -0.10 4.25
CA GLY A 168 -6.41 -1.15 3.49
C GLY A 168 -5.49 -2.26 3.00
N GLY A 169 -4.23 -1.98 2.66
CA GLY A 169 -3.29 -2.99 2.20
C GLY A 169 -2.95 -4.02 3.29
N VAL A 170 -2.70 -3.56 4.52
CA VAL A 170 -2.41 -4.45 5.66
C VAL A 170 -3.68 -5.07 6.22
N ALA A 171 -4.81 -4.35 6.19
CA ALA A 171 -6.13 -4.91 6.50
C ALA A 171 -6.47 -6.08 5.56
N GLY A 172 -6.22 -5.93 4.26
CA GLY A 172 -6.38 -6.97 3.25
C GLY A 172 -5.47 -8.16 3.50
N LEU A 173 -4.20 -7.94 3.88
CA LEU A 173 -3.29 -9.02 4.29
C LEU A 173 -3.79 -9.79 5.51
N ARG A 174 -4.33 -9.10 6.52
CA ARG A 174 -4.90 -9.74 7.71
C ARG A 174 -6.09 -10.63 7.35
N VAL A 175 -6.99 -10.16 6.48
CA VAL A 175 -8.12 -10.97 5.97
C VAL A 175 -7.62 -12.16 5.14
N ALA A 176 -6.68 -11.94 4.22
CA ALA A 176 -6.12 -13.01 3.38
C ALA A 176 -5.38 -14.07 4.20
N LYS A 177 -4.68 -13.65 5.28
CA LYS A 177 -4.05 -14.56 6.24
C LYS A 177 -5.07 -15.52 6.84
N ASP A 178 -6.15 -15.01 7.43
CA ASP A 178 -7.14 -15.84 8.10
C ASP A 178 -7.82 -16.81 7.10
N ILE A 179 -8.10 -16.35 5.87
CA ILE A 179 -8.64 -17.20 4.80
C ILE A 179 -7.66 -18.34 4.46
N ALA A 180 -6.38 -18.02 4.25
CA ALA A 180 -5.36 -19.00 3.85
C ALA A 180 -5.07 -20.04 4.93
N GLU A 181 -5.05 -19.65 6.20
CA GLU A 181 -4.80 -20.58 7.32
C GLU A 181 -6.03 -21.43 7.64
N ASN A 182 -7.24 -20.89 7.50
CA ASN A 182 -8.48 -21.60 7.83
C ASN A 182 -9.01 -22.49 6.69
N ASN A 183 -8.45 -22.36 5.48
CA ASN A 183 -8.82 -23.18 4.32
C ASN A 183 -7.55 -23.81 3.70
N PRO A 184 -7.09 -24.96 4.21
CA PRO A 184 -5.89 -25.63 3.70
C PRO A 184 -5.94 -25.84 2.18
N GLY A 185 -4.85 -25.55 1.49
CA GLY A 185 -4.75 -25.63 0.02
C GLY A 185 -5.32 -24.43 -0.74
N SER A 186 -5.97 -23.49 -0.05
CA SER A 186 -6.44 -22.25 -0.70
C SER A 186 -5.26 -21.37 -1.16
N ARG A 187 -5.50 -20.66 -2.25
CA ARG A 187 -4.64 -19.56 -2.72
C ARG A 187 -5.51 -18.32 -2.85
N VAL A 188 -5.11 -17.28 -2.15
CA VAL A 188 -5.83 -16.01 -2.04
C VAL A 188 -5.08 -14.97 -2.87
N LEU A 189 -5.74 -14.43 -3.88
CA LEU A 189 -5.28 -13.21 -4.54
C LEU A 189 -5.76 -12.02 -3.71
N LEU A 190 -4.83 -11.27 -3.14
CA LEU A 190 -5.09 -9.96 -2.58
C LEU A 190 -4.73 -8.91 -3.63
N ALA A 191 -5.68 -8.08 -4.04
CA ALA A 191 -5.44 -6.96 -4.94
C ALA A 191 -5.89 -5.64 -4.30
N THR A 192 -5.07 -4.62 -4.45
CA THR A 192 -5.36 -3.24 -4.07
C THR A 192 -5.31 -2.36 -5.31
N SER A 193 -6.21 -1.39 -5.45
CA SER A 193 -6.12 -0.40 -6.53
C SER A 193 -6.75 0.93 -6.17
N GLU A 194 -6.02 2.01 -6.43
CA GLU A 194 -6.36 3.35 -5.94
C GLU A 194 -6.02 4.38 -7.02
N THR A 195 -6.88 5.38 -7.16
CA THR A 195 -6.65 6.57 -7.99
C THR A 195 -7.08 7.82 -7.26
N THR A 196 -6.33 8.90 -7.47
CA THR A 196 -6.59 10.24 -6.95
C THR A 196 -7.75 10.95 -7.62
N VAL A 197 -8.26 10.48 -8.77
CA VAL A 197 -9.33 11.13 -9.53
C VAL A 197 -10.60 11.36 -8.70
N ILE A 198 -10.94 10.41 -7.80
CA ILE A 198 -12.14 10.52 -6.96
C ILE A 198 -12.10 11.71 -5.99
N GLY A 199 -10.89 12.13 -5.59
CA GLY A 199 -10.63 13.22 -4.65
C GLY A 199 -9.90 14.41 -5.27
N PHE A 200 -9.66 14.41 -6.59
CA PHE A 200 -9.00 15.50 -7.29
C PHE A 200 -9.80 16.80 -7.14
N LYS A 201 -9.19 17.89 -6.72
CA LYS A 201 -9.85 19.19 -6.62
C LYS A 201 -8.92 20.28 -7.14
N PRO A 202 -9.43 21.38 -7.70
CA PRO A 202 -8.60 22.54 -8.00
C PRO A 202 -8.11 23.23 -6.70
N PRO A 203 -6.96 23.97 -6.76
CA PRO A 203 -6.46 24.77 -5.65
C PRO A 203 -7.48 25.78 -5.15
N SER A 204 -7.47 26.07 -3.84
CA SER A 204 -8.30 27.13 -3.25
C SER A 204 -7.72 27.63 -1.93
N ALA A 205 -7.88 28.94 -1.70
CA ALA A 205 -7.44 29.63 -0.50
C ALA A 205 -8.21 29.21 0.76
N ASP A 206 -9.45 28.75 0.61
CA ASP A 206 -10.30 28.33 1.73
C ASP A 206 -9.92 26.94 2.27
N ARG A 207 -9.24 26.13 1.45
CA ARG A 207 -8.83 24.75 1.78
C ARG A 207 -7.34 24.50 1.49
N PRO A 208 -6.43 25.30 2.05
CA PRO A 208 -5.04 25.29 1.62
C PRO A 208 -4.29 24.03 2.12
N TYR A 209 -4.92 23.13 2.87
CA TYR A 209 -4.37 21.83 3.27
C TYR A 209 -4.58 20.73 2.23
N ASP A 210 -5.54 20.88 1.32
CA ASP A 210 -5.76 19.91 0.25
C ASP A 210 -4.50 19.78 -0.63
N LEU A 211 -3.68 20.84 -0.70
CA LEU A 211 -2.37 20.84 -1.36
C LEU A 211 -1.38 19.81 -0.80
N VAL A 212 -1.54 19.36 0.44
CA VAL A 212 -0.73 18.27 1.01
C VAL A 212 -1.02 16.97 0.27
N GLY A 213 -2.30 16.69 -0.01
CA GLY A 213 -2.70 15.54 -0.83
C GLY A 213 -2.17 15.64 -2.25
N VAL A 214 -2.25 16.84 -2.86
CA VAL A 214 -1.72 17.11 -4.21
C VAL A 214 -0.22 16.85 -4.30
N ALA A 215 0.54 17.13 -3.25
CA ALA A 215 1.99 16.90 -3.23
C ALA A 215 2.37 15.44 -2.89
N LEU A 216 1.49 14.66 -2.29
CA LEU A 216 1.79 13.31 -1.80
C LEU A 216 1.19 12.19 -2.65
N PHE A 217 -0.10 12.27 -2.98
CA PHE A 217 -0.84 11.10 -3.46
C PHE A 217 -0.51 10.74 -4.90
N GLY A 218 -0.34 9.44 -5.15
CA GLY A 218 -0.19 8.86 -6.48
C GLY A 218 -1.19 7.75 -6.71
N ASP A 219 -1.25 7.26 -7.95
CA ASP A 219 -2.17 6.24 -8.41
C ASP A 219 -1.42 4.93 -8.66
N GLY A 220 -2.14 3.81 -8.59
CA GLY A 220 -1.60 2.51 -8.97
C GLY A 220 -2.41 1.33 -8.44
N ALA A 221 -1.81 0.16 -8.56
CA ALA A 221 -2.32 -1.09 -8.02
C ALA A 221 -1.20 -1.98 -7.51
N GLY A 222 -1.52 -2.75 -6.47
CA GLY A 222 -0.66 -3.79 -5.93
C GLY A 222 -1.41 -5.12 -5.85
N ALA A 223 -0.69 -6.23 -5.97
CA ALA A 223 -1.26 -7.56 -5.85
C ALA A 223 -0.30 -8.53 -5.16
N MET A 224 -0.85 -9.47 -4.39
CA MET A 224 -0.11 -10.50 -3.69
C MET A 224 -0.86 -11.84 -3.76
N ILE A 225 -0.11 -12.95 -3.90
CA ILE A 225 -0.66 -14.29 -3.68
C ILE A 225 -0.33 -14.71 -2.25
N ILE A 226 -1.34 -15.13 -1.50
CA ILE A 226 -1.21 -15.62 -0.13
C ILE A 226 -1.67 -17.08 -0.07
N GLY A 227 -0.90 -17.93 0.60
CA GLY A 227 -1.23 -19.34 0.81
C GLY A 227 -0.51 -19.93 2.01
N SER A 228 -1.14 -20.92 2.63
CA SER A 228 -0.50 -21.82 3.60
C SER A 228 0.09 -23.03 2.87
N ASP A 229 1.07 -23.66 3.52
CA ASP A 229 1.71 -24.90 3.06
C ASP A 229 2.15 -24.83 1.58
N PRO A 230 3.14 -23.97 1.25
CA PRO A 230 3.60 -23.82 -0.12
C PRO A 230 4.12 -25.13 -0.70
N ASP A 231 3.80 -25.37 -1.96
CA ASP A 231 4.35 -26.50 -2.72
C ASP A 231 5.87 -26.32 -2.86
N PRO A 232 6.69 -27.28 -2.39
CA PRO A 232 8.14 -27.12 -2.33
C PRO A 232 8.82 -27.10 -3.71
N ILE A 233 8.11 -27.47 -4.78
CA ILE A 233 8.63 -27.50 -6.15
C ILE A 233 8.13 -26.27 -6.92
N LEU A 234 6.86 -25.93 -6.75
CA LEU A 234 6.19 -24.92 -7.56
C LEU A 234 6.17 -23.52 -6.94
N GLU A 235 6.34 -23.40 -5.62
CA GLU A 235 6.11 -22.15 -4.90
C GLU A 235 7.30 -21.79 -4.02
N LYS A 236 7.66 -20.50 -4.05
CA LYS A 236 8.70 -19.94 -3.19
C LYS A 236 8.07 -18.95 -2.19
N PRO A 237 8.00 -19.28 -0.89
CA PRO A 237 7.48 -18.35 0.10
C PRO A 237 8.45 -17.17 0.30
N LEU A 238 7.91 -15.95 0.32
CA LEU A 238 8.66 -14.70 0.46
C LEU A 238 8.62 -14.20 1.91
N PHE A 239 7.43 -14.18 2.51
CA PHE A 239 7.21 -13.79 3.90
C PHE A 239 6.23 -14.73 4.57
N GLU A 240 6.46 -15.11 5.82
CA GLU A 240 5.45 -15.76 6.68
C GLU A 240 4.68 -14.70 7.46
N LEU A 241 3.34 -14.76 7.46
CA LEU A 241 2.47 -13.85 8.21
C LEU A 241 2.12 -14.49 9.56
N HIS A 242 2.83 -14.13 10.62
CA HIS A 242 2.75 -14.84 11.90
C HIS A 242 1.53 -14.42 12.76
N THR A 243 1.49 -13.14 13.17
CA THR A 243 0.48 -12.57 14.08
C THR A 243 -0.02 -11.25 13.53
N ALA A 244 -1.34 -11.07 13.41
CA ALA A 244 -1.96 -9.81 12.97
C ALA A 244 -2.83 -9.19 14.06
N ILE A 245 -2.82 -7.86 14.19
CA ILE A 245 -3.75 -7.11 15.05
C ILE A 245 -4.22 -5.83 14.35
N GLN A 246 -5.38 -5.34 14.78
CA GLN A 246 -5.90 -4.02 14.43
C GLN A 246 -6.30 -3.29 15.72
N ASN A 247 -5.96 -2.01 15.84
CA ASN A 247 -6.44 -1.13 16.89
C ASN A 247 -6.90 0.20 16.28
N PHE A 248 -8.12 0.66 16.59
CA PHE A 248 -8.49 2.07 16.39
C PHE A 248 -8.07 2.89 17.62
N LEU A 249 -7.70 4.14 17.41
CA LEU A 249 -7.41 5.08 18.48
C LEU A 249 -8.70 5.83 18.88
N PRO A 250 -9.11 5.82 20.17
CA PRO A 250 -10.29 6.56 20.62
C PRO A 250 -10.18 8.06 20.30
N ASP A 251 -11.32 8.68 19.98
CA ASP A 251 -11.46 10.14 19.82
C ASP A 251 -10.58 10.75 18.71
N THR A 252 -10.28 9.98 17.66
CA THR A 252 -9.45 10.44 16.51
C THR A 252 -10.16 10.35 15.16
N GLU A 253 -11.49 10.24 15.15
CA GLU A 253 -12.29 9.99 13.94
C GLU A 253 -12.12 11.08 12.89
N LYS A 254 -11.84 12.32 13.33
CA LYS A 254 -11.65 13.49 12.46
C LYS A 254 -10.20 13.73 12.04
N THR A 255 -9.25 12.91 12.48
CA THR A 255 -7.82 13.09 12.17
C THR A 255 -7.51 12.72 10.72
N ILE A 256 -8.15 11.66 10.23
CA ILE A 256 -8.17 11.26 8.82
C ILE A 256 -9.64 10.95 8.51
N ASP A 257 -10.34 11.92 7.93
CA ASP A 257 -11.77 11.83 7.61
C ASP A 257 -11.97 11.95 6.10
N GLY A 258 -12.83 11.09 5.54
CA GLY A 258 -13.11 11.00 4.11
C GLY A 258 -14.59 10.80 3.88
N LYS A 259 -15.24 11.70 3.13
CA LYS A 259 -16.68 11.66 2.87
C LYS A 259 -16.96 11.74 1.38
N LEU A 260 -17.76 10.81 0.87
CA LEU A 260 -18.30 10.91 -0.47
C LEU A 260 -19.36 12.02 -0.51
N THR A 261 -19.21 12.94 -1.45
CA THR A 261 -20.10 14.08 -1.69
C THR A 261 -20.45 14.16 -3.17
N GLU A 262 -21.33 15.10 -3.53
CA GLU A 262 -21.61 15.41 -4.93
C GLU A 262 -20.36 15.84 -5.72
N GLN A 263 -19.33 16.36 -5.05
CA GLN A 263 -18.08 16.79 -5.68
C GLN A 263 -17.00 15.68 -5.73
N GLY A 264 -17.34 14.45 -5.35
CA GLY A 264 -16.39 13.37 -5.12
C GLY A 264 -16.03 13.20 -3.63
N ILE A 265 -14.90 12.56 -3.34
CA ILE A 265 -14.46 12.34 -1.97
C ILE A 265 -13.81 13.62 -1.43
N ASN A 266 -14.39 14.16 -0.36
CA ASN A 266 -13.77 15.20 0.44
C ASN A 266 -12.90 14.54 1.52
N PHE A 267 -11.59 14.64 1.38
CA PHE A 267 -10.61 14.10 2.31
C PHE A 267 -9.99 15.22 3.15
N THR A 268 -10.00 15.07 4.47
CA THR A 268 -9.37 16.00 5.40
C THR A 268 -8.32 15.28 6.24
N LEU A 269 -7.15 15.91 6.32
CA LEU A 269 -6.00 15.42 7.07
C LEU A 269 -5.63 16.41 8.16
N SER A 270 -5.68 15.98 9.42
CA SER A 270 -5.24 16.80 10.55
C SER A 270 -3.72 16.96 10.54
N ARG A 271 -3.26 18.17 10.84
CA ARG A 271 -1.84 18.49 11.06
C ARG A 271 -1.22 17.69 12.21
N GLU A 272 -2.04 17.22 13.14
CA GLU A 272 -1.61 16.49 14.34
C GLU A 272 -1.34 15.01 14.07
N LEU A 273 -1.72 14.49 12.89
CA LEU A 273 -1.56 13.06 12.56
C LEU A 273 -0.14 12.52 12.85
N PRO A 274 0.96 13.18 12.44
CA PRO A 274 2.29 12.65 12.73
C PRO A 274 2.58 12.56 14.24
N GLN A 275 2.06 13.48 15.05
CA GLN A 275 2.22 13.45 16.51
C GLN A 275 1.35 12.34 17.14
N ILE A 276 0.10 12.20 16.69
CA ILE A 276 -0.80 11.12 17.14
C ILE A 276 -0.16 9.75 16.85
N ILE A 277 0.48 9.57 15.69
CA ILE A 277 1.22 8.34 15.39
C ILE A 277 2.44 8.18 16.33
N GLU A 278 3.25 9.24 16.51
CA GLU A 278 4.43 9.23 17.41
C GLU A 278 4.04 8.77 18.83
N ASP A 279 2.93 9.28 19.36
CA ASP A 279 2.51 9.05 20.73
C ASP A 279 1.99 7.61 20.96
N ASN A 280 1.51 6.94 19.91
CA ASN A 280 0.80 5.66 20.02
C ASN A 280 1.56 4.46 19.42
N VAL A 281 2.48 4.68 18.49
CA VAL A 281 3.12 3.60 17.71
C VAL A 281 3.91 2.63 18.56
N GLU A 282 4.63 3.10 19.57
CA GLU A 282 5.43 2.23 20.44
C GLU A 282 4.55 1.28 21.26
N SER A 283 3.42 1.77 21.78
CA SER A 283 2.46 0.96 22.52
C SER A 283 1.82 -0.10 21.62
N PHE A 284 1.50 0.27 20.38
CA PHE A 284 0.98 -0.66 19.38
C PHE A 284 2.01 -1.76 19.03
N CYS A 285 3.25 -1.39 18.73
CA CYS A 285 4.33 -2.34 18.44
C CYS A 285 4.58 -3.30 19.61
N LYS A 286 4.65 -2.80 20.85
CA LYS A 286 4.79 -3.63 22.07
C LYS A 286 3.67 -4.66 22.20
N LYS A 287 2.41 -4.26 21.95
CA LYS A 287 1.26 -5.20 21.96
C LYS A 287 1.38 -6.26 20.87
N LEU A 288 1.75 -5.85 19.65
CA LEU A 288 1.89 -6.74 18.50
C LEU A 288 2.99 -7.80 18.72
N ILE A 289 4.21 -7.37 19.08
CA ILE A 289 5.32 -8.30 19.34
C ILE A 289 5.09 -9.15 20.61
N GLY A 290 4.40 -8.59 21.61
CA GLY A 290 4.03 -9.30 22.83
C GLY A 290 3.09 -10.47 22.55
N LYS A 291 2.07 -10.26 21.71
CA LYS A 291 1.18 -11.35 21.26
C LYS A 291 1.89 -12.42 20.43
N ALA A 292 2.99 -12.06 19.76
CA ALA A 292 3.82 -13.01 19.02
C ALA A 292 4.86 -13.73 19.89
N GLY A 293 5.01 -13.38 21.18
CA GLY A 293 6.06 -13.93 22.04
C GLY A 293 7.47 -13.38 21.76
N LEU A 294 7.58 -12.27 21.03
CA LEU A 294 8.84 -11.68 20.55
C LEU A 294 9.23 -10.39 21.27
N ALA A 295 8.68 -10.13 22.45
CA ALA A 295 8.96 -8.92 23.23
C ALA A 295 10.43 -8.76 23.68
N HIS A 296 11.25 -9.80 23.53
CA HIS A 296 12.66 -9.81 23.85
C HIS A 296 13.57 -9.37 22.69
N ILE A 297 13.04 -9.27 21.46
CA ILE A 297 13.82 -8.89 20.27
C ILE A 297 13.86 -7.36 20.18
N ASP A 298 15.07 -6.81 19.98
CA ASP A 298 15.26 -5.38 19.78
C ASP A 298 14.69 -4.89 18.44
N TYR A 299 14.14 -3.68 18.40
CA TYR A 299 13.57 -3.12 17.16
C TYR A 299 14.58 -2.99 16.02
N ASN A 300 15.86 -2.80 16.33
CA ASN A 300 16.94 -2.77 15.34
C ASN A 300 17.43 -4.16 14.92
N GLN A 301 16.92 -5.23 15.50
CA GLN A 301 17.07 -6.61 15.02
C GLN A 301 15.86 -7.05 14.17
N MET A 302 14.90 -6.15 13.96
CA MET A 302 13.73 -6.38 13.13
C MET A 302 13.82 -5.68 11.78
N PHE A 303 13.13 -6.19 10.76
CA PHE A 303 12.83 -5.44 9.54
C PHE A 303 11.54 -4.64 9.70
N TRP A 304 11.37 -3.59 8.87
CA TRP A 304 10.22 -2.69 8.95
C TRP A 304 9.64 -2.39 7.55
N ALA A 305 8.42 -2.88 7.31
CA ALA A 305 7.60 -2.52 6.16
C ALA A 305 6.50 -1.57 6.63
N VAL A 306 6.64 -0.26 6.40
CA VAL A 306 5.70 0.74 6.92
C VAL A 306 5.03 1.46 5.77
N HIS A 307 3.71 1.56 5.79
CA HIS A 307 2.97 2.40 4.84
C HIS A 307 3.54 3.84 4.85
N PRO A 308 4.04 4.33 3.71
CA PRO A 308 4.62 5.65 3.62
C PRO A 308 3.54 6.74 3.46
N GLY A 309 2.83 7.03 4.55
CA GLY A 309 1.78 8.07 4.53
C GLY A 309 2.32 9.48 4.23
N GLY A 310 3.59 9.70 4.56
CA GLY A 310 4.37 10.90 4.28
C GLY A 310 5.69 10.90 5.06
N PRO A 311 6.66 11.75 4.72
CA PRO A 311 7.98 11.71 5.35
C PRO A 311 7.92 12.07 6.86
N ALA A 312 6.99 12.94 7.25
CA ALA A 312 6.78 13.31 8.65
C ALA A 312 6.43 12.10 9.52
N ILE A 313 5.58 11.18 9.03
CA ILE A 313 5.18 9.98 9.78
C ILE A 313 6.38 9.06 9.95
N LEU A 314 7.11 8.77 8.87
CA LEU A 314 8.30 7.91 8.91
C LEU A 314 9.37 8.46 9.87
N ASN A 315 9.65 9.78 9.80
CA ASN A 315 10.63 10.42 10.68
C ASN A 315 10.23 10.36 12.16
N ARG A 316 8.93 10.54 12.46
CA ARG A 316 8.40 10.50 13.82
C ARG A 316 8.47 9.09 14.40
N MET A 317 8.15 8.08 13.59
CA MET A 317 8.30 6.67 13.98
C MET A 317 9.76 6.29 14.23
N GLU A 318 10.67 6.63 13.30
CA GLU A 318 12.11 6.37 13.44
C GLU A 318 12.64 6.94 14.76
N LYS A 319 12.32 8.21 15.04
CA LYS A 319 12.70 8.88 16.28
C LYS A 319 12.10 8.21 17.52
N ARG A 320 10.78 7.95 17.51
CA ARG A 320 10.07 7.41 18.69
C ARG A 320 10.58 6.03 19.08
N LEU A 321 10.86 5.19 18.08
CA LEU A 321 11.26 3.81 18.26
C LEU A 321 12.78 3.64 18.30
N ASN A 322 13.54 4.75 18.17
CA ASN A 322 15.00 4.78 18.09
C ASN A 322 15.54 3.77 17.05
N LEU A 323 14.95 3.80 15.86
CA LEU A 323 15.37 2.94 14.75
C LEU A 323 16.64 3.51 14.11
N SER A 324 17.52 2.61 13.69
CA SER A 324 18.63 2.96 12.82
C SER A 324 18.11 3.52 11.49
N PRO A 325 18.78 4.51 10.87
CA PRO A 325 18.28 5.22 9.70
C PRO A 325 17.89 4.33 8.51
N GLU A 326 18.57 3.19 8.37
CA GLU A 326 18.36 2.24 7.29
C GLU A 326 17.04 1.45 7.40
N LYS A 327 16.43 1.37 8.59
CA LYS A 327 15.27 0.50 8.85
C LYS A 327 14.04 0.85 8.04
N LEU A 328 13.85 2.13 7.73
CA LEU A 328 12.72 2.61 6.94
C LEU A 328 13.09 2.87 5.47
N SER A 329 14.27 2.44 5.00
CA SER A 329 14.72 2.68 3.62
C SER A 329 13.75 2.18 2.56
N PRO A 330 13.18 0.96 2.64
CA PRO A 330 12.18 0.49 1.68
C PRO A 330 10.94 1.38 1.63
N SER A 331 10.50 1.86 2.80
CA SER A 331 9.32 2.73 2.94
C SER A 331 9.59 4.11 2.34
N ARG A 332 10.78 4.66 2.58
CA ARG A 332 11.23 5.93 2.01
C ARG A 332 11.42 5.85 0.49
N ARG A 333 11.96 4.74 -0.03
CA ARG A 333 12.11 4.51 -1.47
C ARG A 333 10.75 4.41 -2.16
N ALA A 334 9.82 3.66 -1.60
CA ALA A 334 8.45 3.59 -2.12
C ALA A 334 7.79 4.97 -2.20
N LEU A 335 7.92 5.78 -1.14
CA LEU A 335 7.43 7.16 -1.14
C LEU A 335 8.08 8.03 -2.21
N MET A 336 9.40 7.92 -2.35
CA MET A 336 10.18 8.70 -3.28
C MET A 336 9.77 8.41 -4.73
N ASP A 337 9.57 7.14 -5.08
CA ASP A 337 9.36 6.72 -6.47
C ASP A 337 7.89 6.71 -6.90
N TYR A 338 6.96 6.55 -5.96
CA TYR A 338 5.53 6.39 -6.26
C TYR A 338 4.61 7.38 -5.54
N GLY A 339 5.14 8.18 -4.61
CA GLY A 339 4.31 8.94 -3.68
C GLY A 339 3.52 8.04 -2.73
N ASN A 340 2.47 8.60 -2.14
CA ASN A 340 1.51 7.84 -1.34
C ASN A 340 0.42 7.28 -2.25
N ALA A 341 0.51 6.00 -2.61
CA ALA A 341 -0.51 5.30 -3.40
C ALA A 341 -1.57 4.59 -2.53
N SER A 342 -1.89 5.17 -1.36
CA SER A 342 -2.86 4.65 -0.38
C SER A 342 -2.57 3.18 -0.01
N SER A 343 -3.55 2.28 -0.14
CA SER A 343 -3.46 0.86 0.22
C SER A 343 -2.39 0.10 -0.57
N ASN A 344 -2.07 0.54 -1.80
CA ASN A 344 -1.06 -0.08 -2.65
C ASN A 344 0.35 0.05 -2.10
N SER A 345 0.63 1.12 -1.36
CA SER A 345 2.00 1.50 -1.01
C SER A 345 2.72 0.38 -0.24
N ILE A 346 2.02 -0.39 0.59
CA ILE A 346 2.65 -1.49 1.34
C ILE A 346 3.20 -2.60 0.43
N VAL A 347 2.56 -2.82 -0.72
CA VAL A 347 3.02 -3.79 -1.73
C VAL A 347 4.37 -3.34 -2.29
N TYR A 348 4.51 -2.03 -2.58
CA TYR A 348 5.75 -1.46 -3.10
C TYR A 348 6.88 -1.49 -2.06
N VAL A 349 6.55 -1.26 -0.78
CA VAL A 349 7.51 -1.38 0.33
C VAL A 349 8.03 -2.81 0.44
N LEU A 350 7.14 -3.81 0.42
CA LEU A 350 7.53 -5.22 0.51
C LEU A 350 8.39 -5.65 -0.68
N GLU A 351 8.11 -5.15 -1.89
CA GLU A 351 8.96 -5.42 -3.05
C GLU A 351 10.37 -4.82 -2.89
N TYR A 352 10.49 -3.57 -2.44
CA TYR A 352 11.80 -2.97 -2.16
C TYR A 352 12.57 -3.71 -1.07
N MET A 353 11.87 -4.26 -0.07
CA MET A 353 12.48 -5.11 0.94
C MET A 353 13.05 -6.41 0.36
N LEU A 354 12.36 -7.04 -0.60
CA LEU A 354 12.86 -8.23 -1.28
C LEU A 354 14.09 -7.90 -2.13
N GLU A 355 14.11 -6.75 -2.81
CA GLU A 355 15.30 -6.29 -3.53
C GLU A 355 16.50 -6.10 -2.60
N GLU A 356 16.29 -5.46 -1.45
CA GLU A 356 17.36 -5.22 -0.47
C GLU A 356 17.84 -6.52 0.18
N SER A 357 16.91 -7.45 0.50
CA SER A 357 17.26 -8.77 1.03
C SER A 357 18.11 -9.57 0.04
N ARG A 358 17.75 -9.54 -1.25
CA ARG A 358 18.56 -10.17 -2.33
C ARG A 358 19.95 -9.57 -2.45
N LYS A 359 20.08 -8.24 -2.36
CA LYS A 359 21.38 -7.56 -2.39
C LYS A 359 22.24 -7.96 -1.18
N ALA A 360 21.67 -7.95 0.02
CA ALA A 360 22.37 -8.35 1.25
C ALA A 360 22.88 -9.80 1.17
N ARG A 361 22.04 -10.74 0.72
CA ARG A 361 22.46 -12.14 0.48
C ARG A 361 23.63 -12.26 -0.49
N ASN A 362 23.60 -11.53 -1.60
CA ASN A 362 24.69 -11.55 -2.58
C ASN A 362 26.01 -11.00 -2.01
N MET A 363 25.93 -10.17 -0.96
CA MET A 363 27.08 -9.63 -0.23
C MET A 363 27.44 -10.45 1.02
N ASN A 364 26.77 -11.58 1.27
CA ASN A 364 26.87 -12.39 2.49
C ASN A 364 26.61 -11.61 3.79
N GLU A 365 25.74 -10.60 3.71
CA GLU A 365 25.26 -9.86 4.89
C GLU A 365 24.02 -10.56 5.46
N GLY A 366 23.99 -10.74 6.78
CA GLY A 366 22.84 -11.34 7.46
C GLY A 366 21.59 -10.45 7.39
N GLY A 367 20.44 -11.03 7.03
CA GLY A 367 19.15 -10.36 7.06
C GLY A 367 18.41 -10.49 8.41
N ASN A 368 17.53 -9.54 8.73
CA ASN A 368 16.64 -9.68 9.88
C ASN A 368 15.54 -10.69 9.55
N GLU A 369 15.40 -11.73 10.36
CA GLU A 369 14.36 -12.74 10.16
C GLU A 369 12.98 -12.22 10.51
N TRP A 370 12.84 -11.57 11.66
CA TRP A 370 11.55 -11.08 12.15
C TRP A 370 11.36 -9.62 11.82
N GLY A 371 10.11 -9.20 11.66
CA GLY A 371 9.81 -7.80 11.44
C GLY A 371 8.34 -7.47 11.44
N LEU A 372 8.06 -6.18 11.21
CA LEU A 372 6.73 -5.61 11.30
C LEU A 372 6.28 -5.06 9.96
N ILE A 373 5.06 -5.41 9.55
CA ILE A 373 4.33 -4.81 8.43
C ILE A 373 3.24 -3.94 9.04
N LEU A 374 3.32 -2.62 8.86
CA LEU A 374 2.46 -1.64 9.52
C LEU A 374 1.78 -0.71 8.52
N ALA A 375 0.52 -0.38 8.79
CA ALA A 375 -0.17 0.70 8.10
C ALA A 375 -1.12 1.48 9.01
N PHE A 376 -1.37 2.73 8.62
CA PHE A 376 -2.23 3.66 9.34
C PHE A 376 -3.26 4.24 8.38
N GLY A 377 -4.50 4.40 8.83
CA GLY A 377 -5.60 4.88 7.99
C GLY A 377 -6.67 5.64 8.78
N PRO A 378 -7.80 5.97 8.13
CA PRO A 378 -8.95 6.62 8.74
C PRO A 378 -9.31 6.09 10.14
N GLY A 379 -9.61 6.98 11.09
CA GLY A 379 -10.10 6.58 12.41
C GLY A 379 -9.42 7.19 13.64
N VAL A 380 -8.10 7.40 13.76
CA VAL A 380 -6.95 6.75 13.11
C VAL A 380 -6.92 5.27 13.48
N THR A 381 -6.78 4.41 12.48
CA THR A 381 -6.70 2.96 12.67
C THR A 381 -5.30 2.45 12.37
N PHE A 382 -4.77 1.60 13.25
CA PHE A 382 -3.48 0.94 13.14
C PHE A 382 -3.71 -0.51 12.74
N GLU A 383 -3.08 -0.95 11.66
CA GLU A 383 -3.00 -2.33 11.22
C GLU A 383 -1.55 -2.80 11.34
N GLY A 384 -1.34 -4.03 11.84
CA GLY A 384 0.01 -4.53 12.04
C GLY A 384 0.10 -6.05 11.97
N ILE A 385 1.17 -6.52 11.33
CA ILE A 385 1.51 -7.94 11.22
C ILE A 385 2.96 -8.15 11.64
N VAL A 386 3.20 -9.09 12.56
CA VAL A 386 4.52 -9.70 12.76
C VAL A 386 4.73 -10.69 11.62
N ALA A 387 5.83 -10.54 10.90
CA ALA A 387 6.18 -11.41 9.78
C ALA A 387 7.60 -11.96 9.91
N ARG A 388 7.85 -13.10 9.26
CA ARG A 388 9.19 -13.63 9.02
C ARG A 388 9.59 -13.39 7.57
N ASN A 389 10.78 -12.91 7.33
CA ASN A 389 11.39 -12.86 6.01
C ASN A 389 11.96 -14.25 5.70
N LEU A 390 11.48 -14.86 4.62
CA LEU A 390 11.93 -16.18 4.16
C LEU A 390 12.84 -16.07 2.92
N ASP A 391 12.99 -14.87 2.35
CA ASP A 391 13.90 -14.58 1.24
C ASP A 391 15.25 -14.00 1.71
N VAL A 392 15.67 -14.33 2.95
CA VAL A 392 16.97 -13.95 3.57
C VAL A 392 17.95 -15.10 3.66
#